data_AF-A0AAW9IWQ9-F1
#
_entry.id   AF-A0AAW9IWQ9-F1
#
_cell.length_a   1.000
_cell.length_b   1.000
_cell.length_c   1.000
_cell.angle_alpha   90.00
_cell.angle_beta   90.00
_cell.angle_gamma   90.00
#
_symmetry.space_group_name_H-M   'P 1'
#
loop_
_entity.id
_entity.type
_entity.pdbx_description
1 polymer ?
#
loop_
_entity_poly.entity_id
_entity_poly.type
_entity_poly.pdbx_seq_one_letter_code
_entity_poly.pdbx_strand_id
1 'polypeptide(L)'
;RLYNKAEGVFMGYERKRGKLMEFMALVRGSEETTYNVLSSKIDSLKSAKYIITLDSDTFLPIGAAKKLIGAMSHILNTPCTENQVVVRGYGIMQPKVGVHLEDKHKTYFSEVFAGEAGVDAYSTASSDTYQDLFGEGIFTGKGIIEIDTFYDVLKDEIPENKVLSHDLIEGVLTRC
;
A
#
# COMPACT_ATOMS: atom_id res chain seq x y z
N ARG A 1 12.83 -13.04 12.74
CA ARG A 1 13.65 -11.80 12.83
C ARG A 1 15.03 -12.13 12.30
N LEU A 2 15.64 -11.23 11.52
CA LEU A 2 16.98 -11.34 10.94
C LEU A 2 17.89 -10.23 11.47
N TYR A 3 19.19 -10.48 11.49
CA TYR A 3 20.18 -9.45 11.84
C TYR A 3 20.40 -8.50 10.66
N ASN A 4 20.15 -7.21 10.87
CA ASN A 4 20.42 -6.16 9.90
C ASN A 4 21.80 -5.55 10.20
N LYS A 5 22.78 -5.76 9.30
CA LYS A 5 24.14 -5.25 9.49
C LYS A 5 24.25 -3.73 9.42
N ALA A 6 23.39 -3.07 8.63
CA ALA A 6 23.44 -1.62 8.46
C ALA A 6 22.96 -0.89 9.72
N GLU A 7 21.98 -1.46 10.42
CA GLU A 7 21.38 -0.90 11.64
C GLU A 7 21.93 -1.52 12.93
N GLY A 8 22.62 -2.66 12.85
CA GLY A 8 23.16 -3.38 13.99
C GLY A 8 22.12 -4.04 14.90
N VAL A 9 20.90 -4.30 14.40
CA VAL A 9 19.76 -4.82 15.21
C VAL A 9 19.11 -6.06 14.58
N PHE A 10 18.40 -6.85 15.40
CA PHE A 10 17.52 -7.92 14.92
C PHE A 10 16.11 -7.38 14.65
N MET A 11 15.68 -7.40 13.39
CA MET A 11 14.37 -6.87 12.95
C MET A 11 13.67 -7.82 11.96
N GLY A 12 12.53 -7.42 11.39
CA GLY A 12 11.92 -8.15 10.26
C GLY A 12 12.85 -8.13 9.04
N TYR A 13 12.56 -8.91 7.99
CA TYR A 13 13.30 -8.77 6.74
C TYR A 13 13.13 -7.34 6.21
N GLU A 14 14.26 -6.64 6.09
CA GLU A 14 14.32 -5.21 5.82
C GLU A 14 13.40 -4.38 6.75
N ARG A 15 12.34 -3.77 6.20
CA ARG A 15 11.36 -2.90 6.89
C ARG A 15 9.95 -3.24 6.41
N LYS A 16 9.12 -2.25 6.08
CA LYS A 16 7.77 -2.45 5.56
C LYS A 16 7.79 -3.13 4.19
N ARG A 17 8.54 -2.58 3.23
CA ARG A 17 8.76 -3.15 1.89
C ARG A 17 9.19 -4.61 1.91
N GLY A 18 10.34 -4.96 2.50
CA GLY A 18 10.83 -6.35 2.48
C GLY A 18 9.81 -7.36 2.99
N LYS A 19 9.12 -7.07 4.11
CA LYS A 19 8.01 -7.91 4.59
C LYS A 19 6.87 -8.02 3.58
N LEU A 20 6.50 -6.93 2.94
CA LEU A 20 5.42 -6.92 1.94
C LEU A 20 5.80 -7.72 0.69
N MET A 21 7.00 -7.50 0.15
CA MET A 21 7.52 -8.21 -1.03
C MET A 21 7.69 -9.70 -0.75
N GLU A 22 8.22 -10.07 0.40
CA GLU A 22 8.35 -11.46 0.82
C GLU A 22 6.97 -12.13 1.00
N PHE A 23 5.99 -11.41 1.54
CA PHE A 23 4.62 -11.91 1.64
C PHE A 23 3.98 -12.13 0.27
N MET A 24 4.18 -11.21 -0.69
CA MET A 24 3.71 -11.38 -2.06
C MET A 24 4.35 -12.60 -2.73
N ALA A 25 5.65 -12.81 -2.54
CA ALA A 25 6.36 -14.00 -3.01
C ALA A 25 5.81 -15.28 -2.37
N LEU A 26 5.56 -15.29 -1.06
CA LEU A 26 4.93 -16.39 -0.34
C LEU A 26 3.53 -16.71 -0.90
N VAL A 27 2.74 -15.68 -1.15
CA VAL A 27 1.40 -15.81 -1.75
C VAL A 27 1.51 -16.40 -3.16
N ARG A 28 2.58 -16.15 -3.92
CA ARG A 28 2.84 -16.80 -5.21
C ARG A 28 3.53 -18.16 -5.11
N GLY A 29 3.76 -18.67 -3.90
CA GLY A 29 4.26 -20.02 -3.65
C GLY A 29 5.77 -20.11 -3.48
N SER A 30 6.47 -18.99 -3.28
CA SER A 30 7.88 -19.05 -2.86
C SER A 30 8.00 -19.76 -1.51
N GLU A 31 8.91 -20.73 -1.45
CA GLU A 31 9.29 -21.40 -0.20
C GLU A 31 10.50 -20.72 0.46
N GLU A 32 11.20 -19.84 -0.27
CA GLU A 32 12.36 -19.07 0.20
C GLU A 32 11.89 -17.81 0.93
N THR A 33 11.39 -17.97 2.15
CA THR A 33 10.91 -16.85 2.97
C THR A 33 11.33 -16.97 4.43
N THR A 34 11.35 -15.85 5.14
CA THR A 34 11.62 -15.77 6.58
C THR A 34 10.39 -16.07 7.44
N TYR A 35 9.22 -16.27 6.82
CA TYR A 35 8.00 -16.70 7.49
C TYR A 35 8.10 -18.18 7.90
N ASN A 36 8.30 -18.42 9.19
CA ASN A 36 8.46 -19.76 9.75
C ASN A 36 7.22 -20.27 10.51
N VAL A 37 6.18 -19.44 10.64
CA VAL A 37 4.92 -19.80 11.32
C VAL A 37 3.76 -19.39 10.44
N LEU A 38 2.91 -20.36 10.11
CA LEU A 38 1.69 -20.15 9.34
C LEU A 38 0.50 -20.67 10.15
N SER A 39 -0.48 -19.81 10.40
CA SER A 39 -1.71 -20.21 11.14
C SER A 39 -2.66 -21.07 10.29
N SER A 40 -2.50 -21.07 8.96
CA SER A 40 -3.33 -21.81 8.02
C SER A 40 -2.57 -22.06 6.72
N LYS A 41 -3.13 -22.91 5.83
CA LYS A 41 -2.58 -23.12 4.49
C LYS A 41 -2.72 -21.86 3.65
N ILE A 42 -1.65 -21.48 2.94
CA ILE A 42 -1.60 -20.30 2.08
C ILE A 42 -2.36 -20.48 0.76
N ASP A 43 -2.77 -21.71 0.42
CA ASP A 43 -3.32 -22.07 -0.90
C ASP A 43 -4.51 -21.20 -1.33
N SER A 44 -5.37 -20.80 -0.39
CA SER A 44 -6.50 -19.91 -0.69
C SER A 44 -6.08 -18.51 -1.10
N LEU A 45 -4.94 -18.03 -0.60
CA LEU A 45 -4.41 -16.70 -0.90
C LEU A 45 -3.66 -16.65 -2.24
N LYS A 46 -3.24 -17.80 -2.80
CA LYS A 46 -2.51 -17.86 -4.07
C LYS A 46 -3.25 -17.17 -5.24
N SER A 47 -4.57 -17.19 -5.19
CA SER A 47 -5.46 -16.56 -6.17
C SER A 47 -5.74 -15.06 -5.91
N ALA A 48 -5.24 -14.51 -4.81
CA ALA A 48 -5.43 -13.10 -4.49
C ALA A 48 -4.75 -12.23 -5.56
N LYS A 49 -5.53 -11.32 -6.14
CA LYS A 49 -5.05 -10.31 -7.10
C LYS A 49 -4.57 -9.04 -6.40
N TYR A 50 -5.22 -8.69 -5.29
CA TYR A 50 -4.98 -7.45 -4.58
C TYR A 50 -4.65 -7.71 -3.12
N ILE A 51 -3.79 -6.85 -2.55
CA ILE A 51 -3.54 -6.75 -1.12
C ILE A 51 -3.89 -5.34 -0.66
N ILE A 52 -4.46 -5.20 0.55
CA ILE A 52 -4.73 -3.90 1.17
C ILE A 52 -3.78 -3.73 2.35
N THR A 53 -2.95 -2.69 2.32
CA THR A 53 -2.07 -2.32 3.43
C THR A 53 -2.75 -1.26 4.30
N LEU A 54 -2.73 -1.49 5.61
CA LEU A 54 -3.25 -0.60 6.63
C LEU A 54 -2.23 -0.50 7.75
N ASP A 55 -2.15 0.67 8.38
CA ASP A 55 -1.45 0.78 9.67
C ASP A 55 -2.36 0.26 10.79
N SER A 56 -1.77 -0.06 11.93
CA SER A 56 -2.49 -0.59 13.09
C SER A 56 -3.56 0.36 13.66
N ASP A 57 -3.44 1.66 13.38
CA ASP A 57 -4.35 2.71 13.79
C ASP A 57 -5.38 3.09 12.71
N THR A 58 -5.36 2.40 11.55
CA THR A 58 -6.21 2.72 10.42
C THR A 58 -7.37 1.74 10.34
N PHE A 59 -8.60 2.25 10.47
CA PHE A 59 -9.81 1.47 10.28
C PHE A 59 -10.19 1.39 8.80
N LEU A 60 -10.60 0.19 8.35
CA LEU A 60 -11.17 0.00 7.02
C LEU A 60 -12.71 -0.06 7.13
N PRO A 61 -13.44 0.96 6.64
CA PRO A 61 -14.90 0.97 6.72
C PRO A 61 -15.55 -0.21 5.99
N ILE A 62 -16.74 -0.61 6.46
CA ILE A 62 -17.52 -1.67 5.83
C ILE A 62 -17.76 -1.32 4.36
N GLY A 63 -17.47 -2.26 3.46
CA GLY A 63 -17.62 -2.09 2.02
C GLY A 63 -16.49 -1.31 1.34
N ALA A 64 -15.58 -0.66 2.07
CA ALA A 64 -14.45 0.06 1.49
C ALA A 64 -13.53 -0.86 0.68
N ALA A 65 -13.22 -2.06 1.20
CA ALA A 65 -12.47 -3.09 0.47
C ALA A 65 -13.11 -3.41 -0.90
N LYS A 66 -14.44 -3.59 -0.93
CA LYS A 66 -15.17 -3.89 -2.17
C LYS A 66 -15.11 -2.74 -3.17
N LYS A 67 -15.20 -1.49 -2.68
CA LYS A 67 -15.06 -0.29 -3.53
C LYS A 67 -13.65 -0.16 -4.11
N LEU A 68 -12.62 -0.38 -3.28
CA LEU A 68 -11.22 -0.38 -3.71
C LEU A 68 -10.96 -1.44 -4.78
N ILE A 69 -11.42 -2.67 -4.55
CA ILE A 69 -11.31 -3.76 -5.54
C ILE A 69 -12.05 -3.38 -6.83
N GLY A 70 -13.26 -2.84 -6.72
CA GLY A 70 -14.04 -2.43 -7.90
C GLY A 70 -13.34 -1.33 -8.71
N ALA A 71 -12.76 -0.34 -8.04
CA ALA A 71 -11.98 0.72 -8.67
C ALA A 71 -10.73 0.16 -9.35
N MET A 72 -9.92 -0.63 -8.66
CA MET A 72 -8.72 -1.27 -9.24
C MET A 72 -9.03 -2.26 -10.37
N SER A 73 -10.22 -2.87 -10.37
CA SER A 73 -10.65 -3.82 -11.40
C SER A 73 -11.16 -3.12 -12.68
N HIS A 74 -11.31 -1.80 -12.66
CA HIS A 74 -11.75 -1.05 -13.82
C HIS A 74 -10.71 -1.13 -14.96
N ILE A 75 -11.16 -1.27 -16.21
CA ILE A 75 -10.25 -1.48 -17.35
C ILE A 75 -9.25 -0.32 -17.53
N LEU A 76 -9.66 0.91 -17.24
CA LEU A 76 -8.79 2.08 -17.30
C LEU A 76 -7.68 2.06 -16.22
N ASN A 77 -7.88 1.32 -15.14
CA ASN A 77 -6.93 1.17 -14.06
C ASN A 77 -6.03 -0.05 -14.23
N THR A 78 -6.22 -0.86 -15.28
CA THR A 78 -5.35 -2.01 -15.55
C THR A 78 -3.94 -1.54 -15.87
N PRO A 79 -2.93 -1.90 -15.05
CA PRO A 79 -1.57 -1.42 -15.22
C PRO A 79 -0.95 -1.96 -16.51
N CYS A 80 -0.17 -1.11 -17.17
CA CYS A 80 0.65 -1.41 -18.33
C CYS A 80 2.08 -1.03 -17.99
N THR A 81 2.98 -2.01 -17.98
CA THR A 81 4.37 -1.83 -17.55
C THR A 81 5.31 -1.80 -18.76
N GLU A 82 6.21 -0.83 -18.78
CA GLU A 82 7.33 -0.73 -19.72
C GLU A 82 8.61 -0.46 -18.93
N ASN A 83 9.68 -1.21 -19.19
CA ASN A 83 10.98 -1.04 -18.50
C ASN A 83 10.87 -0.96 -16.97
N GLN A 84 10.11 -1.87 -16.35
CA GLN A 84 9.90 -1.91 -14.90
C GLN A 84 9.22 -0.64 -14.33
N VAL A 85 8.44 0.08 -15.14
CA VAL A 85 7.64 1.22 -14.69
C VAL A 85 6.23 1.12 -15.27
N VAL A 86 5.21 1.44 -14.48
CA VAL A 86 3.82 1.49 -14.94
C VAL A 86 3.57 2.80 -15.70
N VAL A 87 3.40 2.71 -17.01
CA VAL A 87 3.21 3.87 -17.91
C VAL A 87 1.73 4.23 -18.13
N ARG A 88 0.81 3.31 -17.81
CA ARG A 88 -0.65 3.51 -17.92
C ARG A 88 -1.37 2.63 -16.91
N GLY A 89 -2.54 3.07 -16.42
CA GLY A 89 -3.26 2.38 -15.36
C GLY A 89 -2.56 2.56 -14.02
N TYR A 90 -2.95 1.77 -13.02
CA TYR A 90 -2.51 1.98 -11.64
C TYR A 90 -2.18 0.64 -10.98
N GLY A 91 -0.95 0.48 -10.52
CA GLY A 91 -0.51 -0.66 -9.71
C GLY A 91 -0.89 -0.50 -8.23
N ILE A 92 -1.10 0.74 -7.79
CA ILE A 92 -1.52 1.08 -6.43
C ILE A 92 -2.69 2.06 -6.51
N MET A 93 -3.59 2.00 -5.54
CA MET A 93 -4.58 3.05 -5.31
C MET A 93 -4.66 3.38 -3.83
N GLN A 94 -4.32 4.61 -3.49
CA GLN A 94 -4.46 5.15 -2.14
C GLN A 94 -5.83 5.84 -1.99
N PRO A 95 -6.75 5.30 -1.18
CA PRO A 95 -7.97 6.03 -0.86
C PRO A 95 -7.67 7.25 0.01
N LYS A 96 -8.59 8.22 0.01
CA LYS A 96 -8.60 9.30 1.01
C LYS A 96 -8.64 8.69 2.40
N VAL A 97 -7.65 9.04 3.23
CA VAL A 97 -7.61 8.70 4.65
C VAL A 97 -8.14 9.90 5.44
N GLY A 98 -9.11 9.67 6.31
CA GLY A 98 -9.71 10.69 7.18
C GLY A 98 -9.43 10.44 8.65
N VAL A 99 -9.65 11.46 9.48
CA VAL A 99 -9.56 11.34 10.94
C VAL A 99 -10.91 10.85 11.49
N HIS A 100 -10.88 9.92 12.44
CA HIS A 100 -12.08 9.48 13.13
C HIS A 100 -12.66 10.59 14.02
N LEU A 101 -13.98 10.63 14.14
CA LEU A 101 -14.68 11.64 14.94
C LEU A 101 -14.22 11.64 16.41
N GLU A 102 -14.01 10.44 16.98
CA GLU A 102 -13.53 10.29 18.37
C GLU A 102 -12.11 10.83 18.57
N ASP A 103 -11.28 10.83 17.53
CA ASP A 103 -9.91 11.32 17.59
C ASP A 103 -9.80 12.83 17.42
N LYS A 104 -10.78 13.46 16.75
CA LYS A 104 -10.79 14.90 16.50
C LYS A 104 -10.66 15.72 17.78
N HIS A 105 -11.37 15.35 18.85
CA HIS A 105 -11.42 16.12 20.08
C HIS A 105 -10.43 15.67 21.17
N LYS A 106 -9.48 14.77 20.86
CA LYS A 106 -8.51 14.29 21.86
C LYS A 106 -7.45 15.32 22.23
N THR A 107 -7.10 16.21 21.31
CA THR A 107 -6.08 17.25 21.52
C THR A 107 -6.48 18.54 20.80
N TYR A 108 -5.92 19.66 21.25
CA TYR A 108 -6.10 20.94 20.55
C TYR A 108 -5.54 20.88 19.11
N PHE A 109 -4.45 20.14 18.89
CA PHE A 109 -3.89 19.92 17.57
C PHE A 109 -4.87 19.20 16.65
N SER A 110 -5.41 18.05 17.08
CA SER A 110 -6.38 17.29 16.29
C SER A 110 -7.67 18.08 16.04
N GLU A 111 -8.10 18.90 16.99
CA GLU A 111 -9.33 19.70 16.83
C GLU A 111 -9.21 20.73 15.71
N VAL A 112 -8.04 21.37 15.59
CA VAL A 112 -7.75 22.36 14.55
C VAL A 112 -7.48 21.67 13.19
N PHE A 113 -6.72 20.57 13.18
CA PHE A 113 -6.21 19.97 11.95
C PHE A 113 -7.06 18.83 11.36
N ALA A 114 -7.96 18.20 12.13
CA ALA A 114 -8.75 17.06 11.65
C ALA A 114 -9.87 17.45 10.66
N GLY A 115 -10.11 18.74 10.43
CA GLY A 115 -11.14 19.23 9.53
C GLY A 115 -12.53 18.68 9.89
N GLU A 116 -13.31 18.33 8.88
CA GLU A 116 -14.63 17.70 9.03
C GLU A 116 -14.52 16.18 9.27
N ALA A 117 -14.01 15.80 10.44
CA ALA A 117 -14.01 14.40 10.87
C ALA A 117 -15.45 13.84 10.95
N GLY A 118 -15.67 12.63 10.44
CA GLY A 118 -16.97 11.95 10.47
C GLY A 118 -17.96 12.33 9.36
N VAL A 119 -17.57 13.21 8.42
CA VAL A 119 -18.39 13.54 7.25
C VAL A 119 -18.12 12.55 6.11
N ASP A 120 -19.19 12.07 5.45
CA ASP A 120 -19.10 11.08 4.37
C ASP A 120 -18.37 11.64 3.14
N ALA A 121 -17.56 10.80 2.51
CA ALA A 121 -16.75 11.14 1.35
C ALA A 121 -17.60 11.54 0.13
N TYR A 122 -18.87 11.14 0.07
CA TYR A 122 -19.78 11.54 -1.01
C TYR A 122 -20.33 12.96 -0.86
N SER A 123 -20.33 13.51 0.37
CA SER A 123 -20.80 14.87 0.64
C SER A 123 -19.72 15.94 0.46
N THR A 124 -18.46 15.55 0.21
CA THR A 124 -17.34 16.49 0.06
C THR A 124 -16.54 16.20 -1.21
N ALA A 125 -16.34 17.21 -2.06
CA ALA A 125 -15.40 17.09 -3.17
C ALA A 125 -13.98 16.97 -2.63
N SER A 126 -13.23 15.97 -3.07
CA SER A 126 -11.81 15.81 -2.77
C SER A 126 -10.98 16.00 -4.03
N SER A 127 -9.94 16.82 -3.93
CA SER A 127 -8.95 17.06 -4.97
C SER A 127 -7.59 16.67 -4.42
N ASP A 128 -6.82 15.94 -5.21
CA ASP A 128 -5.39 15.74 -4.98
C ASP A 128 -4.65 16.41 -6.12
N THR A 129 -3.82 17.41 -5.81
CA THR A 129 -3.18 18.24 -6.82
C THR A 129 -2.29 17.43 -7.77
N TYR A 130 -1.65 16.37 -7.28
CA TYR A 130 -0.81 15.53 -8.13
C TYR A 130 -1.68 14.66 -9.05
N GLN A 131 -2.76 14.09 -8.51
CA GLN A 131 -3.67 13.28 -9.30
C GLN A 131 -4.38 14.12 -10.36
N ASP A 132 -4.81 15.33 -10.02
CA ASP A 132 -5.57 16.20 -10.92
C ASP A 132 -4.70 16.75 -12.06
N LEU A 133 -3.42 17.04 -11.80
CA LEU A 133 -2.51 17.64 -12.79
C LEU A 133 -1.71 16.60 -13.57
N PHE A 134 -1.30 15.51 -12.94
CA PHE A 134 -0.38 14.52 -13.51
C PHE A 134 -0.98 13.13 -13.63
N GLY A 135 -2.15 12.87 -13.03
CA GLY A 135 -2.75 11.55 -12.99
C GLY A 135 -1.95 10.57 -12.13
N GLU A 136 -1.24 11.08 -11.11
CA GLU A 136 -0.48 10.30 -10.14
C GLU A 136 -0.69 10.84 -8.71
N GLY A 137 -0.88 9.96 -7.74
CA GLY A 137 -0.98 10.30 -6.32
C GLY A 137 0.32 10.14 -5.54
N ILE A 138 0.34 10.70 -4.33
CA ILE A 138 1.42 10.47 -3.35
C ILE A 138 1.10 9.20 -2.56
N PHE A 139 1.83 8.11 -2.83
CA PHE A 139 1.72 6.90 -2.02
C PHE A 139 2.43 7.08 -0.67
N THR A 140 1.70 6.79 0.40
CA THR A 140 2.14 6.89 1.80
C THR A 140 2.11 5.53 2.49
N GLY A 141 2.15 4.45 1.70
CA GLY A 141 2.25 3.08 2.20
C GLY A 141 0.93 2.46 2.63
N LYS A 142 -0.20 3.16 2.48
CA LYS A 142 -1.56 2.65 2.76
C LYS A 142 -2.36 2.63 1.47
N GLY A 143 -3.06 1.54 1.20
CA GLY A 143 -3.89 1.46 0.02
C GLY A 143 -4.07 0.04 -0.47
N ILE A 144 -4.74 -0.09 -1.60
CA ILE A 144 -4.85 -1.35 -2.33
C ILE A 144 -3.74 -1.44 -3.37
N ILE A 145 -3.11 -2.61 -3.46
CA ILE A 145 -1.96 -2.88 -4.32
C ILE A 145 -2.29 -4.09 -5.19
N GLU A 146 -2.04 -3.99 -6.49
CA GLU A 146 -2.06 -5.13 -7.41
C GLU A 146 -0.77 -5.94 -7.22
N ILE A 147 -0.91 -7.18 -6.77
CA ILE A 147 0.20 -7.96 -6.22
C ILE A 147 1.29 -8.21 -7.25
N ASP A 148 0.91 -8.62 -8.47
CA ASP A 148 1.87 -9.06 -9.48
C ASP A 148 2.63 -7.86 -10.07
N THR A 149 1.89 -6.80 -10.42
CA THR A 149 2.45 -5.56 -10.96
C THR A 149 3.43 -4.93 -9.97
N PHE A 150 3.03 -4.79 -8.70
CA PHE A 150 3.88 -4.20 -7.67
C PHE A 150 5.13 -5.05 -7.43
N TYR A 151 4.96 -6.36 -7.32
CA TYR A 151 6.07 -7.27 -7.09
C TYR A 151 7.07 -7.26 -8.25
N ASP A 152 6.60 -7.39 -9.49
CA ASP A 152 7.45 -7.45 -10.68
C ASP A 152 8.18 -6.15 -10.96
N VAL A 153 7.54 -5.01 -10.71
CA VAL A 153 8.15 -3.69 -10.83
C VAL A 153 9.22 -3.46 -9.77
N LEU A 154 9.04 -3.90 -8.52
CA LEU A 154 9.89 -3.46 -7.42
C LEU A 154 10.97 -4.46 -6.98
N LYS A 155 10.82 -5.76 -7.28
CA LYS A 155 11.67 -6.83 -6.71
C LYS A 155 13.18 -6.60 -6.88
N ASP A 156 13.60 -6.00 -7.99
CA ASP A 156 15.01 -5.80 -8.33
C ASP A 156 15.40 -4.31 -8.47
N GLU A 157 14.45 -3.37 -8.31
CA GLU A 157 14.70 -1.94 -8.59
C GLU A 157 15.36 -1.19 -7.44
N ILE A 158 15.06 -1.58 -6.19
CA ILE A 158 15.56 -0.85 -5.02
C ILE A 158 16.41 -1.79 -4.15
N PRO A 159 17.74 -1.59 -4.09
CA PRO A 159 18.63 -2.44 -3.30
C PRO A 159 18.22 -2.51 -1.82
N GLU A 160 18.43 -3.68 -1.21
CA GLU A 160 18.10 -3.90 0.20
C GLU A 160 18.78 -2.88 1.11
N ASN A 161 18.02 -2.38 2.10
CA ASN A 161 18.52 -1.45 3.13
C ASN A 161 19.09 -0.12 2.58
N LYS A 162 18.81 0.22 1.32
CA LYS A 162 19.31 1.43 0.69
C LYS A 162 18.45 2.66 0.99
N VAL A 163 17.14 2.45 1.13
CA VAL A 163 16.15 3.52 1.29
C VAL A 163 15.36 3.29 2.59
N LEU A 164 15.25 4.34 3.40
CA LEU A 164 14.50 4.28 4.66
C LEU A 164 12.99 4.31 4.42
N SER A 165 12.52 5.30 3.63
CA SER A 165 11.13 5.46 3.22
C SER A 165 10.99 5.24 1.72
N HIS A 166 10.31 4.15 1.36
CA HIS A 166 10.16 3.66 -0.01
C HIS A 166 8.82 4.03 -0.64
N ASP A 167 7.81 4.36 0.17
CA ASP A 167 6.43 4.54 -0.28
C ASP A 167 6.33 5.49 -1.50
N LEU A 168 7.04 6.62 -1.49
CA LEU A 168 7.04 7.55 -2.63
C LEU A 168 7.60 6.94 -3.92
N ILE A 169 8.73 6.22 -3.80
CA ILE A 169 9.39 5.60 -4.96
C ILE A 169 8.51 4.49 -5.53
N GLU A 170 7.89 3.71 -4.64
CA GLU A 170 6.94 2.66 -5.01
C GLU A 170 5.76 3.25 -5.78
N GLY A 171 5.20 4.37 -5.29
CA GLY A 171 4.13 5.10 -5.98
C GLY A 171 4.53 5.61 -7.36
N VAL A 172 5.76 6.11 -7.52
CA VAL A 172 6.27 6.57 -8.82
C VAL A 172 6.46 5.41 -9.80
N LEU A 173 7.06 4.30 -9.37
CA LEU A 173 7.34 3.16 -10.26
C LEU A 173 6.07 2.39 -10.65
N THR A 174 5.10 2.30 -9.74
CA THR A 174 3.89 1.50 -9.95
C THR A 174 2.65 2.32 -10.29
N ARG A 175 2.77 3.65 -10.24
CA ARG A 175 1.71 4.64 -10.45
C ARG A 175 0.56 4.51 -9.44
N CYS A 176 0.49 5.45 -8.51
CA CYS A 176 -0.55 5.56 -7.47
C CYS A 176 -1.70 6.47 -7.88
#